data_AF-A0A4Z0EAK9-F1
#
_entry.id   AF-A0A4Z0EAK9-F1
#
_cell.length_a   1.000
_cell.length_b   1.000
_cell.length_c   1.000
_cell.angle_alpha   90.00
_cell.angle_beta   90.00
_cell.angle_gamma   90.00
#
_symmetry.space_group_name_H-M   'P 1'
#
loop_
_entity.id
_entity.type
_entity.pdbx_description
1 polymer ?
#
loop_
_entity_poly.entity_id
_entity_poly.type
_entity_poly.pdbx_seq_one_letter_code
_entity_poly.pdbx_strand_id
1 'polypeptide(L)'
;MPKPQIAERSRSTVSSAADLGEERAASCPVEELAQAYLSSTGGDAGIALRCAITDALSDLMEAERRDRENSRLISRGFVRNTRPLW
;
A
#
# COMPACT_ATOMS: atom_id res chain seq x y z
N MET A 1 24.71 56.17 10.49
CA MET A 1 24.04 55.71 9.24
C MET A 1 25.14 55.12 8.37
N PRO A 2 25.07 53.85 7.90
CA PRO A 2 23.90 53.18 7.31
C PRO A 2 23.58 51.76 7.86
N LYS A 3 22.29 51.38 7.83
CA LYS A 3 21.80 50.02 7.50
C LYS A 3 21.64 49.98 5.96
N PRO A 4 21.61 48.85 5.22
CA PRO A 4 21.08 47.51 5.56
C PRO A 4 22.00 46.36 5.04
N GLN A 5 21.71 45.08 5.29
CA GLN A 5 20.99 44.23 4.32
C GLN A 5 20.65 42.88 4.97
N ILE A 6 19.36 42.59 5.02
CA ILE A 6 18.80 41.26 5.26
C ILE A 6 19.01 40.50 3.95
N ALA A 7 20.02 39.63 3.92
CA ALA A 7 20.16 38.62 2.89
C ALA A 7 19.55 37.34 3.44
N GLU A 8 18.28 37.13 3.10
CA GLU A 8 17.65 35.82 3.13
C GLU A 8 18.47 34.80 2.33
N ARG A 9 18.16 33.52 2.59
CA ARG A 9 18.54 32.33 1.81
C ARG A 9 19.67 31.50 2.41
N SER A 10 19.42 30.98 3.61
CA SER A 10 19.85 29.61 3.89
C SER A 10 18.77 28.67 3.35
N ARG A 11 18.96 28.22 2.10
CA ARG A 11 18.27 27.03 1.58
C ARG A 11 18.68 25.89 2.48
N SER A 12 17.77 25.46 3.35
CA SER A 12 17.91 24.25 4.12
C SER A 12 18.19 23.11 3.16
N THR A 13 19.45 22.69 3.13
CA THR A 13 19.86 21.37 2.65
C THR A 13 19.41 20.37 3.70
N VAL A 14 18.11 20.07 3.73
CA VAL A 14 17.64 18.83 4.32
C VAL A 14 17.46 17.91 3.14
N SER A 15 18.40 16.98 3.03
CA SER A 15 18.28 15.81 2.18
C SER A 15 16.89 15.22 2.38
N SER A 16 16.00 15.42 1.41
CA SER A 16 14.78 14.64 1.32
C SER A 16 15.19 13.24 0.87
N ALA A 17 15.65 12.43 1.81
CA ALA A 17 15.77 10.98 1.66
C ALA A 17 14.38 10.29 1.63
N ALA A 18 13.31 11.06 1.44
CA ALA A 18 11.94 10.59 1.22
C ALA A 18 11.59 10.51 -0.28
N ASP A 19 12.50 10.89 -1.17
CA ASP A 19 12.29 10.91 -2.62
C ASP A 19 12.85 9.66 -3.32
N LEU A 20 12.63 8.48 -2.72
CA LEU A 20 12.88 7.18 -3.37
C LEU A 20 11.62 6.30 -3.41
N GLY A 21 10.46 6.85 -3.02
CA GLY A 21 9.19 6.12 -2.95
C GLY A 21 8.13 6.55 -3.97
N GLU A 22 8.28 7.70 -4.62
CA GLU A 22 7.23 8.30 -5.45
C GLU A 22 7.54 8.31 -6.96
N GLU A 23 8.72 7.84 -7.35
CA GLU A 23 9.15 7.77 -8.75
C GLU A 23 9.34 6.32 -9.24
N ARG A 24 8.55 5.37 -8.70
CA ARG A 24 8.12 4.21 -9.49
C ARG A 24 6.99 4.68 -10.40
N ALA A 25 7.40 5.43 -11.41
CA ALA A 25 6.56 6.19 -12.32
C ALA A 25 5.43 5.32 -12.91
N ALA A 26 4.19 5.72 -12.67
CA ALA A 26 3.04 5.64 -13.59
C ALA A 26 2.79 4.29 -14.32
N SER A 27 3.31 3.17 -13.84
CA SER A 27 2.88 1.86 -14.32
C SER A 27 1.51 1.62 -13.70
N CYS A 28 0.53 1.28 -14.53
CA CYS A 28 -0.73 0.85 -13.98
C CYS A 28 -0.44 -0.37 -13.07
N PRO A 29 -0.95 -0.38 -11.82
CA PRO A 29 -0.57 -1.35 -10.81
C PRO A 29 -0.84 -2.79 -11.26
N VAL A 30 -1.78 -2.96 -12.18
CA VAL A 30 -2.11 -4.24 -12.80
C VAL A 30 -0.95 -4.80 -13.61
N GLU A 31 -0.22 -3.95 -14.35
CA GLU A 31 0.90 -4.32 -15.20
C GLU A 31 2.12 -4.67 -14.35
N GLU A 32 2.34 -3.99 -13.22
CA GLU A 32 3.37 -4.38 -12.25
C GLU A 32 3.08 -5.75 -11.63
N LEU A 33 1.81 -5.98 -11.25
CA LEU A 33 1.38 -7.27 -10.72
C LEU A 33 1.50 -8.38 -11.77
N ALA A 34 1.05 -8.13 -12.99
CA ALA A 34 1.16 -9.08 -14.09
C ALA A 34 2.63 -9.41 -14.38
N GLN A 35 3.51 -8.41 -14.39
CA GLN A 35 4.94 -8.62 -14.58
C GLN A 35 5.56 -9.41 -13.42
N ALA A 36 5.13 -9.17 -12.18
CA ALA A 36 5.60 -9.94 -11.03
C ALA A 36 5.23 -11.43 -11.15
N TYR A 37 4.00 -11.73 -11.55
CA TYR A 37 3.54 -13.09 -11.79
C TYR A 37 4.23 -13.75 -12.99
N LEU A 38 4.46 -13.03 -14.08
CA LEU A 38 5.23 -13.55 -15.23
C LEU A 38 6.69 -13.82 -14.86
N SER A 39 7.29 -12.96 -14.04
CA SER A 39 8.69 -13.11 -13.60
C SER A 39 8.84 -14.31 -12.68
N SER A 40 7.85 -14.60 -11.82
CA SER A 40 7.88 -15.75 -10.91
C SER A 40 7.65 -17.09 -11.61
N THR A 41 7.01 -17.10 -12.78
CA THR A 41 6.74 -18.32 -13.58
C THR A 41 7.70 -18.51 -14.74
N GLY A 42 8.82 -17.79 -14.76
CA GLY A 42 9.82 -17.90 -15.82
C GLY A 42 9.31 -17.45 -17.20
N GLY A 43 8.32 -16.56 -17.24
CA GLY A 43 7.71 -16.04 -18.46
C GLY A 43 6.56 -16.88 -19.02
N ASP A 44 6.16 -17.97 -18.35
CA ASP A 44 4.98 -18.73 -18.74
C ASP A 44 3.71 -17.98 -18.30
N ALA A 45 3.07 -17.32 -19.27
CA ALA A 45 1.83 -16.57 -19.08
C ALA A 45 0.65 -17.44 -18.64
N GLY A 46 0.61 -18.71 -19.05
CA GLY A 46 -0.45 -19.64 -18.67
C GLY A 46 -0.35 -20.03 -17.19
N ILE A 47 0.85 -20.31 -16.70
CA ILE A 47 1.09 -20.57 -15.28
C ILE A 47 0.84 -19.29 -14.47
N ALA A 48 1.36 -18.14 -14.93
CA ALA A 48 1.21 -16.85 -14.25
C ALA A 48 -0.28 -16.51 -14.03
N LEU A 49 -1.10 -16.68 -15.06
CA LEU A 49 -2.54 -16.42 -14.98
C LEU A 49 -3.23 -17.37 -13.99
N ARG A 50 -2.91 -18.67 -14.01
CA ARG A 50 -3.49 -19.63 -13.05
C ARG A 50 -3.09 -19.29 -11.61
N CYS A 51 -1.84 -18.88 -11.39
CA CYS A 51 -1.36 -18.43 -10.09
C CYS A 51 -2.12 -17.17 -9.63
N ALA A 52 -2.22 -16.15 -10.48
CA ALA A 52 -2.93 -14.92 -10.16
C ALA A 52 -4.42 -15.16 -9.83
N ILE A 53 -5.10 -16.04 -10.59
CA ILE A 53 -6.50 -16.40 -10.31
C ILE A 53 -6.61 -17.13 -8.96
N THR A 54 -5.69 -18.06 -8.68
CA THR A 54 -5.70 -18.83 -7.42
C THR A 54 -5.50 -17.91 -6.21
N ASP A 55 -4.60 -16.95 -6.33
CA ASP A 55 -4.32 -15.94 -5.30
C ASP A 55 -5.56 -15.05 -5.07
N ALA A 56 -6.15 -14.50 -6.15
CA ALA A 56 -7.35 -13.67 -6.06
C ALA A 56 -8.56 -14.42 -5.45
N LEU A 57 -8.73 -15.71 -5.76
CA LEU A 57 -9.77 -16.53 -5.15
C LEU A 57 -9.50 -16.78 -3.66
N SER A 58 -8.23 -16.97 -3.28
CA SER A 58 -7.84 -17.15 -1.88
C SER A 58 -8.09 -15.87 -1.08
N ASP A 59 -7.74 -14.72 -1.65
CA ASP A 59 -8.01 -13.40 -1.07
C ASP A 59 -9.51 -13.16 -0.89
N LEU A 60 -10.33 -13.53 -1.87
CA LEU A 60 -11.78 -13.44 -1.77
C LEU A 60 -12.32 -14.34 -0.64
N MET A 61 -11.89 -15.60 -0.57
CA MET A 61 -12.31 -16.53 0.49
C MET A 61 -11.92 -16.04 1.89
N GLU A 62 -10.73 -15.44 2.02
CA GLU A 62 -10.23 -14.87 3.25
C GLU A 62 -11.01 -13.60 3.64
N ALA A 63 -11.33 -12.75 2.67
CA ALA A 63 -12.20 -11.58 2.87
C ALA A 63 -13.60 -12.02 3.33
N GLU A 64 -14.21 -13.00 2.67
CA GLU A 64 -15.52 -13.55 3.07
C GLU A 64 -15.49 -14.19 4.47
N ARG A 65 -14.37 -14.84 4.83
CA ARG A 65 -14.18 -15.40 6.17
C ARG A 65 -14.17 -14.30 7.22
N ARG A 66 -13.45 -13.21 6.98
CA ARG A 66 -13.41 -12.02 7.85
C ARG A 66 -14.78 -11.38 7.99
N ASP A 67 -15.56 -11.28 6.92
CA ASP A 67 -16.91 -10.74 6.95
C ASP A 67 -17.88 -11.61 7.75
N ARG A 68 -17.80 -12.94 7.61
CA ARG A 68 -18.59 -13.87 8.44
C ARG A 68 -18.20 -13.79 9.91
N GLU A 69 -16.92 -13.65 10.21
CA GLU A 69 -16.41 -13.48 11.57
C GLU A 69 -16.86 -12.14 12.18
N ASN A 70 -16.76 -11.04 11.43
CA ASN A 70 -17.19 -9.71 11.83
C ASN A 70 -18.71 -9.65 12.05
N SER A 71 -19.50 -10.21 11.13
CA SER A 71 -20.96 -10.30 11.27
C SER A 71 -21.37 -11.08 12.53
N ARG A 72 -20.66 -12.16 12.87
CA ARG A 72 -20.88 -12.91 14.12
C ARG A 72 -20.56 -12.08 15.36
N LEU A 73 -19.54 -11.22 15.31
CA LEU A 73 -19.19 -10.30 16.40
C LEU A 73 -20.22 -9.19 16.56
N ILE A 74 -20.74 -8.64 15.45
CA ILE A 74 -21.80 -7.61 15.46
C ILE A 74 -23.10 -8.18 16.02
N SER A 75 -23.56 -9.34 15.54
CA SER A 75 -24.79 -9.97 16.04
C SER A 75 -24.69 -10.46 17.49
N ARG A 76 -23.48 -10.69 18.01
CA ARG A 76 -23.22 -10.99 19.42
C ARG A 76 -23.06 -9.76 20.31
N GLY A 77 -23.26 -8.56 19.77
CA GLY A 77 -23.22 -7.31 20.53
C GLY A 77 -21.81 -6.92 21.00
N PHE A 78 -20.78 -7.18 20.19
CA PHE A 78 -19.40 -6.87 20.57
C PHE A 78 -19.15 -5.34 20.60
N VAL A 79 -19.42 -4.74 21.76
CA VAL A 79 -19.03 -3.37 22.13
C VAL A 79 -17.52 -3.34 22.32
N ARG A 80 -16.75 -3.01 21.28
CA ARG A 80 -15.38 -2.51 21.48
C ARG A 80 -15.48 -1.09 22.01
N ASN A 81 -15.62 -0.96 23.32
CA ASN A 81 -15.32 0.27 24.03
C ASN A 81 -13.79 0.47 24.05
N THR A 82 -13.18 0.77 22.90
CA THR A 82 -11.81 1.30 22.88
C THR A 82 -11.89 2.81 22.89
N ARG A 83 -12.18 3.38 24.06
CA ARG A 83 -11.76 4.74 24.39
C ARG A 83 -10.25 4.67 24.62
N PRO A 84 -9.40 5.39 23.85
CA PRO A 84 -8.03 5.61 24.29
C PRO A 84 -8.11 6.51 25.53
N LEU A 85 -7.48 6.06 26.61
CA LEU A 85 -7.44 6.75 27.89
C LEU A 85 -5.99 7.13 28.23
N TRP A 86 -5.28 7.76 27.30
CA TRP A 86 -4.04 8.50 27.57
C TRP A 86 -3.92 9.61 26.52
#